data_AF-A0A4Q6JDM9-F1
#
_entry.id   AF-A0A4Q6JDM9-F1
#
_cell.length_a   1.000
_cell.length_b   1.000
_cell.length_c   1.000
_cell.angle_alpha   90.00
_cell.angle_beta   90.00
_cell.angle_gamma   90.00
#
_symmetry.space_group_name_H-M   'P 1'
#
loop_
_entity.id
_entity.type
_entity.pdbx_description
1 polymer ?
#
loop_
_entity_poly.entity_id
_entity_poly.type
_entity_poly.pdbx_seq_one_letter_code
_entity_poly.pdbx_strand_id
1 'polypeptide(L)'
;MNPLRTETGYQLDDMHVSAKPHSRLPAQQARTLLLVAKGLTQKSIAESLGVKPTTVRQACNELSFKFNTHSMRQTVHQAIKQGVLRYTMCLVLVLLSATTSDVERSFRTIRVTRTVRTTRLRRLRELQNDLLAA
;
A
#
# COMPACT_ATOMS: atom_id res chain seq x y z
N MET A 1 -23.66 -2.82 6.18
CA MET A 1 -22.70 -3.18 5.10
C MET A 1 -21.76 -4.18 5.73
N ASN A 2 -21.88 -5.45 5.35
CA ASN A 2 -21.40 -6.54 6.19
C ASN A 2 -20.14 -7.17 5.56
N PRO A 3 -19.09 -7.40 6.35
CA PRO A 3 -17.88 -8.05 5.84
C PRO A 3 -18.19 -9.48 5.39
N LEU A 4 -17.79 -9.81 4.17
CA LEU A 4 -17.96 -11.13 3.56
C LEU A 4 -16.85 -12.06 4.06
N ARG A 5 -17.20 -13.32 4.32
CA ARG A 5 -16.22 -14.35 4.68
C ARG A 5 -15.52 -14.85 3.42
N THR A 6 -14.19 -14.85 3.42
CA THR A 6 -13.35 -15.41 2.36
C THR A 6 -12.61 -16.64 2.87
N GLU A 7 -12.01 -17.43 1.98
CA GLU A 7 -11.21 -18.61 2.35
C GLU A 7 -10.09 -18.27 3.34
N THR A 8 -9.51 -17.09 3.19
CA THR A 8 -8.38 -16.61 3.99
C THR A 8 -8.77 -15.67 5.14
N GLY A 9 -10.05 -15.32 5.30
CA GLY A 9 -10.51 -14.41 6.37
C GLY A 9 -11.78 -13.62 6.04
N TYR A 10 -11.68 -12.29 6.05
CA TYR A 10 -12.82 -11.38 5.83
C TYR A 10 -12.48 -10.28 4.84
N GLN A 11 -13.45 -9.91 4.01
CA GLN A 11 -13.33 -8.83 3.04
C GLN A 11 -14.46 -7.82 3.21
N LEU A 12 -14.12 -6.55 3.04
CA LEU A 12 -15.07 -5.45 2.95
C LEU A 12 -14.64 -4.55 1.80
N ASP A 13 -15.44 -4.49 0.74
CA ASP A 13 -15.10 -3.77 -0.50
C ASP A 13 -13.72 -4.22 -1.02
N ASP A 14 -12.78 -3.28 -1.13
CA ASP A 14 -11.39 -3.47 -1.56
C ASP A 14 -10.41 -3.84 -0.43
N MET A 15 -10.90 -3.95 0.81
CA MET A 15 -10.10 -4.26 1.98
C MET A 15 -10.22 -5.72 2.35
N HIS A 16 -9.08 -6.38 2.50
CA HIS A 16 -8.99 -7.78 2.90
C HIS A 16 -8.22 -7.93 4.21
N VAL A 17 -8.79 -8.69 5.15
CA VAL A 17 -8.12 -9.10 6.38
C VAL A 17 -7.86 -10.61 6.33
N SER A 18 -6.59 -10.97 6.37
CA SER A 18 -6.13 -12.36 6.35
C SER A 18 -6.23 -12.99 7.74
N ALA A 19 -7.38 -13.60 8.05
CA ALA A 19 -7.58 -14.49 9.20
C ALA A 19 -7.30 -15.97 8.81
N LYS A 20 -6.06 -16.32 8.47
CA LYS A 20 -5.61 -17.73 8.36
C LYS A 20 -5.96 -18.51 9.65
N PRO A 21 -6.03 -19.87 9.62
CA PRO A 21 -6.31 -20.69 10.81
C PRO A 21 -5.32 -20.52 11.98
N HIS A 22 -4.16 -19.89 11.73
CA HIS A 22 -3.15 -19.53 12.74
C HIS A 22 -2.92 -18.00 12.82
N SER A 23 -3.82 -17.23 12.20
CA SER A 23 -3.77 -15.77 12.19
C SER A 23 -4.27 -15.23 13.52
N ARG A 24 -3.53 -14.25 14.03
CA ARG A 24 -3.59 -13.64 15.36
C ARG A 24 -4.92 -12.96 15.74
N LEU A 25 -5.93 -12.95 14.87
CA LEU A 25 -7.20 -12.24 15.10
C LEU A 25 -8.44 -13.16 14.97
N PRO A 26 -9.22 -13.33 16.06
CA PRO A 26 -10.59 -13.83 16.06
C PRO A 26 -11.48 -13.17 15.00
N ALA A 27 -12.46 -13.94 14.51
CA ALA A 27 -13.41 -13.52 13.49
C ALA A 27 -14.08 -12.17 13.80
N GLN A 28 -14.52 -11.97 15.03
CA GLN A 28 -15.17 -10.72 15.44
C GLN A 28 -14.21 -9.52 15.39
N GLN A 29 -12.97 -9.70 15.86
CA GLN A 29 -11.94 -8.65 15.81
C GLN A 29 -11.58 -8.30 14.36
N ALA A 30 -11.50 -9.29 13.47
CA ALA A 30 -11.22 -9.06 12.05
C ALA A 30 -12.33 -8.23 11.38
N ARG A 31 -13.60 -8.52 11.66
CA ARG A 31 -14.75 -7.75 11.16
C ARG A 31 -14.73 -6.31 11.68
N THR A 32 -14.49 -6.14 12.98
CA THR A 32 -14.37 -4.81 13.60
C THR A 32 -13.23 -4.02 12.97
N LEU A 33 -12.06 -4.64 12.74
CA LEU A 33 -10.91 -3.98 12.13
C LEU A 33 -11.21 -3.46 10.71
N LEU A 34 -11.93 -4.22 9.89
CA LEU A 34 -12.36 -3.78 8.55
C LEU A 34 -13.26 -2.54 8.61
N LEU A 35 -14.23 -2.54 9.52
CA LEU A 35 -15.18 -1.43 9.65
C LEU A 35 -14.53 -0.18 10.26
N VAL A 36 -13.57 -0.37 11.18
CA VAL A 36 -12.72 0.71 11.71
C VAL A 36 -11.83 1.29 10.61
N ALA A 37 -11.23 0.45 9.77
CA ALA A 37 -10.41 0.89 8.64
C ALA A 37 -11.21 1.69 7.60
N LYS A 38 -12.52 1.41 7.49
CA LYS A 38 -13.47 2.23 6.71
C LYS A 38 -13.78 3.60 7.34
N GLY A 39 -13.40 3.82 8.60
CA GLY A 39 -13.68 5.06 9.33
C GLY A 39 -15.04 5.11 10.02
N LEU A 40 -15.72 3.96 10.19
CA LEU A 40 -17.00 3.93 10.89
C LEU A 40 -16.83 4.16 12.41
N THR A 41 -17.81 4.84 13.00
CA THR A 41 -17.85 5.05 14.46
C THR A 41 -18.25 3.76 15.18
N GLN A 42 -17.86 3.61 16.45
CA GLN A 42 -18.15 2.41 17.23
C GLN A 42 -19.67 2.09 17.32
N LYS A 43 -20.51 3.13 17.32
CA LYS A 43 -21.98 2.98 17.30
C LYS A 43 -22.47 2.40 15.97
N SER A 44 -22.00 2.94 14.84
CA SER A 44 -22.35 2.42 13.52
C SER A 44 -21.81 0.99 13.30
N ILE A 45 -20.62 0.70 13.82
CA ILE A 45 -20.05 -0.66 13.80
C ILE A 45 -20.95 -1.63 14.57
N ALA A 46 -21.39 -1.25 15.77
CA ALA A 46 -22.30 -2.04 16.59
C ALA A 46 -23.61 -2.36 15.87
N GLU A 47 -24.22 -1.34 15.25
CA GLU A 47 -25.43 -1.48 14.42
C GLU A 47 -25.17 -2.41 13.21
N SER A 48 -24.04 -2.25 12.52
CA SER A 48 -23.71 -3.08 11.35
C SER A 48 -23.43 -4.55 11.69
N LEU A 49 -22.90 -4.83 12.88
CA LEU A 49 -22.56 -6.18 13.34
C LEU A 49 -23.70 -6.81 14.16
N GLY A 50 -24.75 -6.07 14.52
CA GLY A 50 -25.82 -6.53 15.39
C GLY A 50 -25.38 -6.82 16.83
N VAL A 51 -24.34 -6.12 17.32
CA VAL A 51 -23.77 -6.33 18.66
C VAL A 51 -23.90 -5.08 19.52
N LYS A 52 -23.72 -5.21 20.83
CA LYS A 52 -23.73 -4.07 21.75
C LYS A 52 -22.49 -3.18 21.51
N PRO A 53 -22.61 -1.84 21.66
CA PRO A 53 -21.46 -0.92 21.55
C PRO A 53 -20.30 -1.27 22.50
N THR A 54 -20.62 -1.81 23.67
CA THR A 54 -19.64 -2.29 24.65
C THR A 54 -18.78 -3.43 24.09
N THR A 55 -19.37 -4.34 23.32
CA THR A 55 -18.66 -5.44 22.66
C THR A 55 -17.70 -4.91 21.58
N VAL A 56 -18.11 -3.89 20.83
CA VAL A 56 -17.23 -3.23 19.84
C VAL A 56 -16.06 -2.54 20.55
N ARG A 57 -16.33 -1.83 21.65
CA ARG A 57 -15.28 -1.18 22.46
C ARG A 57 -14.28 -2.20 23.01
N GLN A 58 -14.75 -3.34 23.49
CA GLN A 58 -13.88 -4.42 23.94
C GLN A 58 -13.02 -4.98 22.79
N ALA A 59 -13.62 -5.27 21.63
CA ALA A 59 -12.88 -5.73 20.46
C ALA A 59 -11.81 -4.72 20.02
N CYS A 60 -12.12 -3.42 20.07
CA CYS A 60 -11.17 -2.34 19.83
C CYS A 60 -9.99 -2.33 20.81
N ASN A 61 -10.25 -2.53 22.11
CA ASN A 61 -9.20 -2.60 23.12
C ASN A 61 -8.30 -3.83 22.94
N GLU A 62 -8.90 -4.98 22.62
CA GLU A 62 -8.15 -6.21 22.34
C GLU A 62 -7.29 -6.05 21.08
N LEU A 63 -7.80 -5.36 20.06
CA LEU A 63 -7.04 -5.00 18.86
C LEU A 63 -5.84 -4.10 19.22
N SER A 64 -6.05 -3.02 19.97
CA SER A 64 -4.95 -2.13 20.37
C SER A 64 -3.89 -2.84 21.21
N PHE A 65 -4.31 -3.77 22.09
CA PHE A 65 -3.40 -4.61 22.85
C PHE A 65 -2.57 -5.53 21.94
N LYS A 66 -3.20 -6.22 20.98
CA LYS A 66 -2.52 -7.14 20.06
C LYS A 66 -1.55 -6.45 19.10
N PHE A 67 -1.88 -5.24 18.66
CA PHE A 67 -1.04 -4.45 17.78
C PHE A 67 -0.03 -3.58 18.54
N ASN A 68 -0.08 -3.57 19.88
CA ASN A 68 0.74 -2.74 20.77
C ASN A 68 0.64 -1.24 20.43
N THR A 69 -0.58 -0.72 20.39
CA THR A 69 -0.89 0.65 19.99
C THR A 69 -1.76 1.37 21.03
N HIS A 70 -1.69 2.70 21.05
CA HIS A 70 -2.45 3.54 21.99
C HIS A 70 -3.64 4.24 21.35
N SER A 71 -3.70 4.28 20.01
CA SER A 71 -4.80 4.87 19.27
C SER A 71 -5.27 3.94 18.16
N MET A 72 -6.56 3.94 17.88
CA MET A 72 -7.13 3.10 16.82
C MET A 72 -6.55 3.44 15.43
N ARG A 73 -6.20 4.71 15.19
CA ARG A 73 -5.50 5.11 13.96
C ARG A 73 -4.14 4.41 13.81
N GLN A 74 -3.40 4.31 14.91
CA GLN A 74 -2.14 3.58 14.96
C GLN A 74 -2.37 2.08 14.77
N THR A 75 -3.44 1.52 15.34
CA THR A 75 -3.82 0.11 15.16
C THR A 75 -4.03 -0.22 13.69
N VAL A 76 -4.78 0.61 12.95
CA VAL A 76 -5.00 0.42 11.50
C VAL A 76 -3.68 0.53 10.75
N HIS A 77 -2.87 1.54 11.04
CA HIS A 77 -1.56 1.71 10.41
C HIS A 77 -0.65 0.48 10.63
N GLN A 78 -0.58 -0.02 11.87
CA GLN A 78 0.21 -1.18 12.23
C GLN A 78 -0.34 -2.46 11.59
N ALA A 79 -1.65 -2.60 11.45
CA ALA A 79 -2.29 -3.71 10.76
C ALA A 79 -1.94 -3.74 9.25
N ILE A 80 -1.83 -2.56 8.62
CA ILE A 80 -1.35 -2.44 7.23
C ILE A 80 0.14 -2.80 7.16
N LYS A 81 0.97 -2.26 8.06
CA LYS A 81 2.42 -2.52 8.10
C LYS A 81 2.75 -4.01 8.29
N GLN A 82 1.97 -4.71 9.13
CA GLN A 82 2.13 -6.15 9.35
C GLN A 82 1.49 -7.00 8.23
N GLY A 83 0.83 -6.39 7.24
CA GLY A 83 0.17 -7.08 6.13
C GLY A 83 -1.08 -7.86 6.55
N VAL A 84 -1.63 -7.60 7.73
CA VAL A 84 -2.88 -8.20 8.22
C VAL A 84 -4.07 -7.59 7.49
N LEU A 85 -4.03 -6.27 7.27
CA LEU A 85 -4.99 -5.51 6.47
C LEU A 85 -4.35 -5.15 5.13
N ARG A 86 -4.94 -5.61 4.03
CA ARG A 86 -4.48 -5.33 2.67
C ARG A 86 -5.51 -4.53 1.90
N TYR A 87 -5.06 -3.48 1.22
CA TYR A 87 -5.86 -2.74 0.24
C TYR A 87 -5.47 -3.22 -1.15
N THR A 88 -6.43 -3.75 -1.92
CA THR A 88 -6.21 -4.19 -3.31
C THR A 88 -5.63 -3.07 -4.17
N MET A 89 -6.07 -1.82 -3.95
CA MET A 89 -5.57 -0.63 -4.64
C MET A 89 -4.08 -0.34 -4.40
N CYS A 90 -3.56 -0.58 -3.20
CA CYS A 90 -2.12 -0.40 -2.94
C CYS A 90 -1.28 -1.41 -3.74
N LEU A 91 -1.76 -2.65 -3.88
CA LEU A 91 -1.10 -3.66 -4.71
C LEU A 91 -1.09 -3.26 -6.19
N VAL A 92 -2.23 -2.79 -6.71
CA VAL A 92 -2.34 -2.33 -8.10
C VAL A 92 -1.41 -1.13 -8.36
N LEU A 93 -1.33 -0.16 -7.45
CA LEU A 93 -0.44 1.00 -7.59
C LEU A 93 1.04 0.61 -7.58
N VAL A 94 1.45 -0.34 -6.75
CA VAL A 94 2.84 -0.84 -6.73
C VAL A 94 3.17 -1.56 -8.05
N LEU A 95 2.23 -2.37 -8.58
CA LEU A 95 2.41 -3.03 -9.87
C LEU A 95 2.48 -2.04 -11.03
N LEU A 96 1.63 -1.01 -11.04
CA LEU A 96 1.69 0.06 -12.04
C LEU A 96 3.02 0.82 -11.96
N SER A 97 3.51 1.12 -10.75
CA SER A 97 4.78 1.82 -10.54
C SER A 97 6.01 1.00 -10.99
N ALA A 98 5.93 -0.33 -10.88
CA ALA A 98 6.97 -1.24 -11.38
C ALA A 98 7.06 -1.20 -12.92
N THR A 99 5.94 -0.97 -13.62
CA THR A 99 5.95 -0.85 -15.08
C THR A 99 6.43 0.52 -15.57
N THR A 100 6.21 1.59 -14.79
CA THR A 100 6.67 2.95 -15.15
C THR A 100 8.16 3.19 -14.85
N SER A 101 8.76 2.45 -13.93
CA SER A 101 10.20 2.56 -13.64
C SER A 101 11.07 2.08 -14.80
N ASP A 102 10.58 1.16 -15.64
CA ASP A 102 11.23 0.78 -16.90
C ASP A 102 11.20 1.93 -17.93
N VAL A 103 10.08 2.66 -17.98
CA VAL A 103 9.91 3.83 -18.84
C VAL A 103 10.87 4.96 -18.44
N GLU A 104 11.07 5.22 -17.16
CA GLU A 104 11.99 6.26 -16.67
C GLU A 104 13.47 5.92 -16.92
N ARG A 105 13.86 4.64 -16.79
CA ARG A 105 15.19 4.15 -17.21
C ARG A 105 15.39 4.31 -18.72
N SER A 106 14.38 3.97 -19.52
CA SER A 106 14.42 4.10 -20.97
C SER A 106 14.56 5.56 -21.42
N PHE A 107 13.89 6.51 -20.77
CA PHE A 107 14.08 7.94 -21.07
C PHE A 107 15.45 8.50 -20.65
N ARG A 108 16.04 8.01 -19.55
CA ARG A 108 17.40 8.41 -19.14
C ARG A 108 18.46 7.96 -20.15
N THR A 109 18.40 6.71 -20.63
CA THR A 109 19.36 6.21 -21.63
C THR A 109 19.28 6.99 -22.94
N ILE A 110 18.07 7.28 -23.43
CA ILE A 110 17.85 8.06 -24.66
C ILE A 110 18.49 9.47 -24.58
N ARG A 111 18.35 10.18 -23.45
CA ARG A 111 18.97 11.51 -23.28
C ARG A 111 20.51 11.44 -23.25
N VAL A 112 21.08 10.42 -22.60
CA VAL A 112 22.54 10.22 -22.53
C VAL A 112 23.12 9.91 -23.92
N THR A 113 22.47 9.07 -24.73
CA THR A 113 22.93 8.80 -26.10
C THR A 113 22.96 10.07 -26.96
N ARG A 114 21.99 10.97 -26.75
CA ARG A 114 21.89 12.24 -27.50
C ARG A 114 23.00 13.23 -27.12
N THR A 115 23.35 13.34 -25.84
CA THR A 115 24.44 14.23 -25.37
C THR A 115 25.84 13.69 -25.73
N VAL A 116 26.01 12.37 -25.77
CA VAL A 116 27.28 11.75 -26.23
C VAL A 116 27.48 12.00 -27.73
N ARG A 117 26.42 11.96 -28.54
CA ARG A 117 26.50 12.24 -29.98
C ARG A 117 26.88 13.69 -30.28
N THR A 118 26.34 14.66 -29.53
CA THR A 118 26.65 16.09 -29.75
C THR A 118 28.06 16.46 -29.27
N THR A 119 28.52 15.90 -28.16
CA THR A 119 29.88 16.14 -27.65
C THR A 119 30.96 15.52 -28.56
N ARG A 120 30.73 14.31 -29.08
CA ARG A 120 31.64 13.70 -30.08
C ARG A 120 31.73 14.51 -31.37
N LEU A 121 30.60 14.99 -31.90
CA LEU A 121 30.59 15.82 -33.10
C LEU A 121 31.33 17.15 -32.91
N ARG A 122 31.23 17.75 -31.72
CA ARG A 122 31.94 19.00 -31.40
C ARG A 122 33.45 18.79 -31.34
N ARG A 123 33.92 17.72 -30.67
CA ARG A 123 35.35 17.37 -30.63
C ARG A 123 35.93 17.05 -32.00
N LEU A 124 35.18 16.38 -32.88
CA LEU A 124 35.65 16.12 -34.25
C LEU A 124 35.82 17.41 -35.07
N ARG A 125 34.93 18.40 -34.88
CA ARG A 125 35.06 19.71 -35.53
C ARG A 125 36.25 20.51 -34.99
N GLU A 126 36.50 20.44 -33.69
CA GLU A 126 37.67 21.07 -33.06
C GLU A 126 38.97 20.48 -33.62
N LEU A 127 39.09 19.14 -33.68
CA LEU A 127 40.24 18.48 -34.30
C LEU A 127 40.41 18.81 -35.79
N GLN A 128 39.31 18.93 -36.54
CA GLN A 128 39.35 19.32 -37.94
C GLN A 128 39.86 20.75 -38.12
N ASN A 129 39.45 21.67 -37.25
CA ASN A 129 39.91 23.06 -37.30
C ASN A 129 41.40 23.18 -36.92
N ASP A 130 41.85 22.41 -35.93
CA ASP A 130 43.27 22.37 -35.54
C ASP A 130 44.15 21.81 -36.66
N LEU A 131 43.67 20.82 -37.42
CA LEU A 131 44.37 20.29 -38.58
C LEU A 131 44.42 21.25 -39.78
N LEU A 132 43.47 22.16 -39.89
CA LEU A 132 43.44 23.17 -40.96
C LEU A 132 44.23 24.44 -40.60
N ALA A 133 44.55 24.64 -39.32
CA ALA A 133 45.31 25.77 -38.79
C ALA A 133 46.82 25.49 -38.64
N ALA A 134 47.25 24.24 -38.87
CA ALA A 134 48.66 23.80 -38.91
C ALA A 134 49.17 23.73 -40.35
#